data_AF-A0AAW5ZB80-F1
#
_entry.id   AF-A0AAW5ZB80-F1
#
_cell.length_a   1.000
_cell.length_b   1.000
_cell.length_c   1.000
_cell.angle_alpha   90.00
_cell.angle_beta   90.00
_cell.angle_gamma   90.00
#
_symmetry.space_group_name_H-M   'P 1'
#
loop_
_entity.id
_entity.type
_entity.pdbx_description
1 polymer ?
#
loop_
_entity_poly.entity_id
_entity_poly.type
_entity_poly.pdbx_seq_one_letter_code
_entity_poly.pdbx_strand_id
1 'polypeptide(L)'
;MNSFSLLTTPWLPVRYKDGTTGKLAPVDLADENVVDIAAPRADLQGAAWQFLLGLLQTSFAPKDQRRWDDIWEDGLEAEKLREALLSLDHAFQFGPDSPSFMQDFEALTGDKVPVASLLPEIPGVQTTKFNKDHFIKRGVTEHLCPQCSALALFSLQLNAPSGGKGYRTGLRGGGPMT
;
A
#
# COMPACT_ATOMS: atom_id res chain seq x y z
N MET A 1 -2.15 16.89 10.75
CA MET A 1 -2.76 15.64 10.26
C MET A 1 -2.97 14.77 11.47
N ASN A 2 -4.14 14.15 11.60
CA ASN A 2 -4.37 13.16 12.65
C ASN A 2 -3.98 11.79 12.11
N SER A 3 -3.51 10.92 12.99
CA SER A 3 -3.26 9.51 12.69
C SER A 3 -4.57 8.79 12.33
N PHE A 4 -4.49 7.81 11.44
CA PHE A 4 -5.64 6.99 11.03
C PHE A 4 -5.22 5.53 10.80
N SER A 5 -6.15 4.61 10.99
CA SER A 5 -5.92 3.19 10.71
C SER A 5 -6.12 2.88 9.23
N LEU A 6 -5.15 2.18 8.63
CA LEU A 6 -5.24 1.64 7.28
C LEU A 6 -6.20 0.44 7.19
N LEU A 7 -6.69 -0.11 8.29
CA LEU A 7 -7.63 -1.24 8.28
C LEU A 7 -9.09 -0.80 8.38
N THR A 8 -9.37 0.24 9.17
CA THR A 8 -10.75 0.66 9.49
C THR A 8 -11.18 1.94 8.79
N THR A 9 -10.25 2.77 8.33
CA THR A 9 -10.58 3.99 7.58
C THR A 9 -10.85 3.62 6.11
N PRO A 10 -11.95 4.07 5.47
CA PRO A 10 -12.12 3.86 4.05
C PRO A 10 -11.11 4.66 3.23
N TRP A 11 -10.22 3.97 2.51
CA TRP A 11 -9.14 4.63 1.76
C TRP A 11 -8.76 3.97 0.45
N LEU A 12 -8.89 2.65 0.33
CA LEU A 12 -8.54 1.92 -0.88
C LEU A 12 -9.54 2.29 -1.98
N PRO A 13 -9.08 2.80 -3.12
CA PRO A 13 -9.98 3.11 -4.22
C PRO A 13 -10.54 1.80 -4.78
N VAL A 14 -11.86 1.72 -4.92
CA VAL A 14 -12.56 0.52 -5.42
C VAL A 14 -13.56 0.89 -6.49
N ARG A 15 -13.90 -0.09 -7.32
CA ARG A 15 -15.00 -0.04 -8.28
C ARG A 15 -16.12 -0.96 -7.79
N TYR A 16 -17.35 -0.47 -7.86
CA TYR A 16 -18.55 -1.22 -7.51
C TYR A 16 -19.20 -1.86 -8.74
N LYS A 17 -20.10 -2.82 -8.51
CA LYS A 17 -20.88 -3.53 -9.55
C LYS A 17 -21.66 -2.57 -10.47
N ASP A 18 -22.11 -1.42 -9.97
CA ASP A 18 -22.82 -0.40 -10.74
C ASP A 18 -21.91 0.47 -11.62
N GLY A 19 -20.60 0.24 -11.57
CA GLY A 19 -19.58 0.98 -12.32
C GLY A 19 -19.08 2.25 -11.63
N THR A 20 -19.65 2.65 -10.49
CA THR A 20 -19.17 3.79 -9.72
C THR A 20 -17.88 3.44 -8.97
N THR A 21 -17.15 4.48 -8.56
CA THR A 21 -15.93 4.34 -7.77
C THR A 21 -16.13 4.91 -6.37
N GLY A 22 -15.55 4.26 -5.37
CA GLY A 22 -15.55 4.75 -4.00
C GLY A 22 -14.29 4.37 -3.24
N LYS A 23 -14.42 4.29 -1.91
CA LYS A 23 -13.34 3.92 -1.01
C LYS A 23 -13.79 2.80 -0.10
N LEU A 24 -12.90 1.84 0.10
CA LEU A 24 -13.10 0.68 0.96
C LEU A 24 -12.10 0.70 2.12
N ALA A 25 -12.53 0.29 3.31
CA ALA A 25 -11.64 -0.08 4.40
C ALA A 25 -11.36 -1.60 4.32
N PRO A 26 -10.14 -2.08 4.54
CA PRO A 26 -9.86 -3.53 4.50
C PRO A 26 -10.77 -4.41 5.37
N VAL A 27 -11.26 -3.90 6.50
CA VAL A 27 -12.24 -4.64 7.34
C VAL A 27 -13.58 -4.91 6.65
N ASP A 28 -13.89 -4.18 5.59
CA ASP A 28 -15.12 -4.30 4.80
C ASP A 28 -14.90 -5.10 3.50
N LEU A 29 -13.76 -5.80 3.35
CA LEU A 29 -13.39 -6.52 2.12
C LEU A 29 -14.35 -7.65 1.72
N ALA A 30 -15.23 -8.09 2.62
CA ALA A 30 -16.30 -9.04 2.33
C ALA A 30 -17.50 -8.40 1.60
N ASP A 31 -17.50 -7.10 1.32
CA ASP A 31 -18.56 -6.44 0.54
C ASP A 31 -18.57 -6.94 -0.92
N GLU A 32 -19.53 -7.80 -1.23
CA GLU A 32 -19.71 -8.35 -2.58
C GLU A 32 -20.08 -7.31 -3.64
N ASN A 33 -20.40 -6.06 -3.27
CA ASN A 33 -20.62 -5.02 -4.27
C ASN A 33 -19.32 -4.49 -4.86
N VAL A 34 -18.18 -4.72 -4.21
CA VAL A 34 -16.86 -4.36 -4.72
C VAL A 34 -16.41 -5.40 -5.74
N VAL A 35 -16.02 -4.94 -6.94
CA VAL A 35 -15.55 -5.84 -8.01
C VAL A 35 -14.05 -5.77 -8.24
N ASP A 36 -13.40 -4.65 -7.92
CA ASP A 36 -11.97 -4.46 -8.14
C ASP A 36 -11.43 -3.24 -7.37
N ILE A 37 -10.10 -3.18 -7.24
CA ILE A 37 -9.38 -1.96 -6.88
C ILE A 37 -9.40 -1.00 -8.08
N ALA A 38 -9.43 0.29 -7.81
CA ALA A 38 -9.47 1.35 -8.82
C ALA A 38 -8.35 2.37 -8.60
N ALA A 39 -7.11 1.90 -8.39
CA ALA A 39 -5.98 2.77 -8.19
C ALA A 39 -5.64 3.55 -9.48
N PRO A 40 -5.22 4.83 -9.38
CA PRO A 40 -4.97 5.67 -10.54
C PRO A 40 -3.72 5.28 -11.33
N ARG A 41 -2.88 4.37 -10.81
CA ARG A 41 -1.64 3.89 -11.43
C ARG A 41 -1.55 2.37 -11.30
N ALA A 42 -1.03 1.71 -12.34
CA ALA A 42 -0.92 0.26 -12.38
C ALA A 42 0.04 -0.32 -11.33
N ASP A 43 1.14 0.38 -11.02
CA ASP A 43 2.07 -0.03 -9.97
C ASP A 43 1.43 0.02 -8.58
N LEU A 44 0.62 1.05 -8.32
CA LEU A 44 -0.15 1.18 -7.08
C LEU A 44 -1.35 0.22 -7.02
N GLN A 45 -1.95 -0.12 -8.16
CA GLN A 45 -2.97 -1.18 -8.25
C GLN A 45 -2.39 -2.52 -7.79
N GLY A 46 -1.24 -2.90 -8.35
CA GLY A 46 -0.54 -4.12 -7.97
C GLY A 46 -0.12 -4.10 -6.50
N ALA A 47 0.37 -2.97 -5.99
CA ALA A 47 0.71 -2.82 -4.58
C ALA A 47 -0.52 -2.96 -3.66
N ALA A 48 -1.68 -2.44 -4.05
CA ALA A 48 -2.91 -2.58 -3.27
C ALA A 48 -3.39 -4.04 -3.21
N TRP A 49 -3.30 -4.79 -4.32
CA TRP A 49 -3.56 -6.23 -4.28
C TRP A 49 -2.58 -6.97 -3.37
N GLN A 50 -1.28 -6.69 -3.47
CA GLN A 50 -0.26 -7.30 -2.61
C GLN A 50 -0.51 -6.97 -1.12
N PHE A 51 -0.94 -5.75 -0.81
CA PHE A 51 -1.33 -5.33 0.54
C PHE A 51 -2.48 -6.17 1.09
N LEU A 52 -3.58 -6.29 0.33
CA LEU A 52 -4.74 -7.07 0.75
C LEU A 52 -4.44 -8.57 0.85
N LEU A 53 -3.69 -9.13 -0.11
CA LEU A 53 -3.24 -10.51 -0.07
C LEU A 53 -2.36 -10.78 1.16
N GLY A 54 -1.43 -9.87 1.48
CA GLY A 54 -0.59 -9.97 2.67
C GLY A 54 -1.38 -9.95 3.97
N LEU A 55 -2.41 -9.10 4.06
CA LEU A 55 -3.34 -9.04 5.18
C LEU A 55 -4.10 -10.36 5.36
N LEU A 56 -4.74 -10.84 4.31
CA LEU A 56 -5.51 -12.09 4.34
C LEU A 56 -4.60 -13.28 4.66
N GLN A 57 -3.44 -13.38 4.04
CA GLN A 57 -2.48 -14.47 4.28
C GLN A 57 -1.95 -14.48 5.73
N THR A 58 -1.87 -13.32 6.38
CA THR A 58 -1.31 -13.19 7.73
C THR A 58 -2.37 -13.34 8.82
N SER A 59 -3.60 -12.89 8.57
CA SER A 59 -4.67 -12.82 9.59
C SER A 59 -5.84 -13.77 9.35
N PHE A 60 -6.07 -14.19 8.10
CA PHE A 60 -7.27 -14.92 7.68
C PHE A 60 -6.96 -16.08 6.73
N ALA A 61 -5.77 -16.68 6.83
CA ALA A 61 -5.40 -17.80 5.98
C ALA A 61 -6.26 -19.04 6.30
N PRO A 62 -6.80 -19.73 5.28
CA PRO A 62 -7.51 -20.98 5.49
C PRO A 62 -6.54 -22.04 6.03
N LYS A 63 -7.04 -22.88 6.94
CA LYS A 63 -6.23 -23.91 7.61
C LYS A 63 -5.82 -25.04 6.67
N ASP A 64 -6.66 -25.33 5.67
CA ASP A 64 -6.50 -26.42 4.72
C ASP A 64 -7.28 -26.12 3.42
N GLN A 65 -7.13 -27.02 2.44
CA GLN A 65 -7.78 -26.90 1.13
C GLN A 65 -9.30 -26.84 1.25
N ARG A 66 -9.91 -27.65 2.14
CA ARG A 66 -11.35 -27.68 2.30
C ARG A 66 -11.88 -26.32 2.75
N ARG A 67 -11.22 -25.70 3.73
CA ARG A 67 -11.60 -24.37 4.19
C ARG A 67 -11.39 -23.30 3.11
N TRP A 68 -10.39 -23.47 2.24
CA TRP A 68 -10.22 -22.59 1.09
C TRP A 68 -11.37 -22.74 0.10
N ASP A 69 -11.79 -23.97 -0.20
CA ASP A 69 -12.94 -24.26 -1.08
C ASP A 69 -14.23 -23.65 -0.51
N ASP A 70 -14.49 -23.80 0.80
CA ASP A 70 -15.65 -23.18 1.46
C ASP A 70 -15.66 -21.64 1.27
N ILE A 71 -14.50 -20.96 1.44
CA ILE A 71 -14.41 -19.50 1.26
C ILE A 71 -14.60 -19.12 -0.22
N TRP A 72 -14.12 -19.94 -1.15
CA TRP A 72 -14.26 -19.69 -2.57
C TRP A 72 -15.73 -19.78 -3.02
N GLU A 73 -16.48 -20.75 -2.49
CA GLU A 73 -17.88 -20.97 -2.84
C GLU A 73 -18.84 -20.04 -2.09
N ASP A 74 -18.67 -19.90 -0.76
CA ASP A 74 -19.60 -19.17 0.11
C ASP A 74 -19.18 -17.71 0.36
N GLY A 75 -17.96 -17.32 -0.01
CA GLY A 75 -17.40 -15.99 0.23
C GLY A 75 -16.73 -15.82 1.60
N LEU A 76 -16.30 -14.58 1.87
CA LEU A 76 -15.67 -14.21 3.13
C LEU A 76 -16.71 -13.93 4.21
N GLU A 77 -16.55 -14.56 5.38
CA GLU A 77 -17.34 -14.24 6.57
C GLU A 77 -16.96 -12.86 7.12
N ALA A 78 -17.73 -11.82 6.79
CA ALA A 78 -17.43 -10.42 7.08
C ALA A 78 -17.04 -10.17 8.55
N GLU A 79 -17.75 -10.77 9.49
CA GLU A 79 -17.54 -10.51 10.91
C GLU A 79 -16.25 -11.13 11.41
N LYS A 80 -15.96 -12.37 10.98
CA LYS A 80 -14.69 -13.04 11.29
C LYS A 80 -13.51 -12.33 10.65
N LEU A 81 -13.67 -11.85 9.42
CA LEU A 81 -12.66 -11.07 8.72
C LEU A 81 -12.35 -9.76 9.46
N ARG A 82 -13.40 -9.03 9.87
CA ARG A 82 -13.27 -7.81 10.66
C ARG A 82 -12.54 -8.08 11.97
N GLU A 83 -12.94 -9.10 12.73
CA GLU A 83 -12.28 -9.48 13.98
C GLU A 83 -10.79 -9.81 13.76
N ALA A 84 -10.47 -10.60 12.74
CA ALA A 84 -9.10 -10.98 12.41
C ALA A 84 -8.24 -9.75 12.08
N LEU A 85 -8.74 -8.83 11.27
CA LEU A 85 -8.01 -7.62 10.90
C LEU A 85 -7.89 -6.63 12.06
N LEU A 86 -8.92 -6.46 12.88
CA LEU A 86 -8.88 -5.57 14.05
C LEU A 86 -7.81 -5.99 15.06
N SER A 87 -7.48 -7.28 15.15
CA SER A 87 -6.36 -7.76 16.00
C SER A 87 -5.01 -7.14 15.62
N LEU A 88 -4.87 -6.70 14.36
CA LEU A 88 -3.66 -6.08 13.83
C LEU A 88 -3.69 -4.54 13.84
N ASP A 89 -4.80 -3.90 14.22
CA ASP A 89 -5.03 -2.45 14.03
C ASP A 89 -3.90 -1.56 14.57
N HIS A 90 -3.30 -1.96 15.69
CA HIS A 90 -2.16 -1.27 16.30
C HIS A 90 -0.93 -1.13 15.38
N ALA A 91 -0.72 -2.06 14.45
CA ALA A 91 0.41 -2.06 13.51
C ALA A 91 0.11 -1.28 12.21
N PHE A 92 -1.14 -0.90 11.98
CA PHE A 92 -1.62 -0.27 10.75
C PHE A 92 -2.03 1.20 10.96
N GLN A 93 -1.60 1.82 12.05
CA GLN A 93 -1.74 3.26 12.27
C GLN A 93 -0.78 4.02 11.37
N PHE A 94 -1.26 5.04 10.66
CA PHE A 94 -0.43 5.92 9.83
C PHE A 94 -0.69 7.38 10.16
N GLY A 95 0.37 8.12 10.43
CA GLY A 95 0.27 9.50 10.89
C GLY A 95 1.61 10.07 11.36
N PRO A 96 1.57 11.27 12.00
CA PRO A 96 2.75 11.93 12.54
C PRO A 96 3.33 11.24 13.79
N ASP A 97 2.53 10.42 14.47
CA ASP A 97 2.93 9.75 15.70
C ASP A 97 3.66 8.42 15.39
N SER A 98 4.63 8.06 16.22
CA SER A 98 5.29 6.75 16.19
C SER A 98 4.65 5.83 17.25
N PRO A 99 4.38 4.55 16.97
CA PRO A 99 4.69 3.82 15.73
C PRO A 99 3.76 4.20 14.55
N SER A 100 4.33 4.26 13.34
CA SER A 100 3.62 4.57 12.10
C SER A 100 3.90 3.50 11.05
N PHE A 101 2.88 3.09 10.30
CA PHE A 101 2.93 1.96 9.37
C PHE A 101 4.12 2.10 8.39
N MET A 102 4.97 1.07 8.39
CA MET A 102 6.21 0.96 7.58
C MET A 102 7.21 2.10 7.75
N GLN A 103 7.21 2.77 8.90
CA GLN A 103 8.24 3.75 9.26
C GLN A 103 9.03 3.24 10.45
N ASP A 104 10.26 3.74 10.56
CA ASP A 104 11.13 3.41 11.68
C ASP A 104 10.54 3.94 13.00
N PHE A 105 10.80 3.24 14.11
CA PHE A 105 10.44 3.72 15.45
C PHE A 105 11.38 4.83 15.92
N GLU A 106 12.62 4.83 15.45
CA GLU A 106 13.58 5.89 15.70
C GLU A 106 13.24 7.15 14.90
N ALA A 107 13.66 8.30 15.43
CA ALA A 107 13.49 9.56 14.72
C ALA A 107 14.30 9.54 13.41
N LEU A 108 13.62 9.85 12.30
CA LEU A 108 14.28 9.98 11.00
C LEU A 108 15.31 11.12 11.05
N THR A 109 16.56 10.79 10.72
CA THR A 109 17.66 11.76 10.60
C THR A 109 18.01 11.98 9.13
N GLY A 110 18.56 13.15 8.80
CA GLY A 110 18.99 13.50 7.44
C GLY A 110 18.14 14.58 6.78
N ASP A 111 18.38 14.78 5.49
CA ASP A 111 17.74 15.84 4.71
C ASP A 111 16.31 15.46 4.31
N LYS A 112 15.41 16.44 4.34
CA LYS A 112 14.05 16.28 3.81
C LYS A 112 14.12 16.07 2.31
N VAL A 113 13.48 15.00 1.85
CA VAL A 113 13.31 14.72 0.41
C VAL A 113 11.87 15.02 -0.03
N PRO A 114 11.65 15.36 -1.31
CA PRO A 114 10.30 15.54 -1.84
C PRO A 114 9.49 14.25 -1.71
N VAL A 115 8.21 14.33 -1.35
CA VAL A 115 7.31 13.16 -1.22
C VAL A 115 7.21 12.34 -2.52
N ALA A 116 7.42 12.99 -3.67
CA ALA A 116 7.53 12.32 -4.96
C ALA A 116 8.55 11.18 -4.97
N SER A 117 9.62 11.23 -4.16
CA SER A 117 10.64 10.18 -4.13
C SER A 117 10.13 8.82 -3.65
N LEU A 118 8.91 8.73 -3.14
CA LEU A 118 8.24 7.46 -2.87
C LEU A 118 7.84 6.72 -4.17
N LEU A 119 7.86 7.40 -5.31
CA LEU A 119 7.47 6.87 -6.61
C LEU A 119 8.73 6.48 -7.40
N PRO A 120 8.88 5.22 -7.85
CA PRO A 120 10.13 4.71 -8.42
C PRO A 120 10.62 5.46 -9.65
N GLU A 121 9.73 6.06 -10.43
CA GLU A 121 10.08 6.79 -11.64
C GLU A 121 10.71 8.16 -11.36
N ILE A 122 10.53 8.71 -10.16
CA ILE A 122 10.92 10.09 -9.88
C ILE A 122 12.45 10.22 -9.87
N PRO A 123 13.01 11.17 -10.64
CA PRO A 123 14.44 11.26 -10.83
C PRO A 123 15.15 11.62 -9.52
N GLY A 124 16.15 10.82 -9.17
CA GLY A 124 17.06 11.12 -8.06
C GLY A 124 17.97 12.31 -8.35
N VAL A 125 18.69 12.77 -7.32
CA VAL A 125 19.55 13.97 -7.34
C VAL A 125 20.52 13.99 -8.53
N GLN A 126 21.19 12.88 -8.82
CA GLN A 126 22.14 12.80 -9.94
C GLN A 126 21.45 12.87 -11.30
N THR A 127 20.31 12.19 -11.47
CA THR A 127 19.54 12.22 -12.72
C THR A 127 19.10 13.65 -13.04
N THR A 128 18.61 14.39 -12.04
CA THR A 128 18.24 15.79 -12.17
C THR A 128 19.45 16.70 -12.43
N LYS A 129 20.54 16.53 -11.68
CA LYS A 129 21.78 17.34 -11.82
C LYS A 129 22.40 17.23 -13.21
N PHE A 130 22.36 16.03 -13.80
CA PHE A 130 22.89 15.79 -15.14
C PHE A 130 21.85 15.93 -16.26
N ASN A 131 20.64 16.44 -15.95
CA ASN A 131 19.53 16.60 -16.89
C ASN A 131 19.21 15.33 -17.68
N LYS A 132 19.20 14.16 -17.03
CA LYS A 132 18.92 12.85 -17.65
C LYS A 132 17.45 12.45 -17.59
N ASP A 133 16.60 13.29 -17.01
CA ASP A 133 15.17 13.09 -16.79
C ASP A 133 14.32 13.65 -17.95
N HIS A 134 14.80 13.51 -19.18
CA HIS A 134 14.24 14.15 -20.39
C HIS A 134 12.73 13.91 -20.62
N PHE A 135 12.20 12.78 -20.14
CA PHE A 135 10.81 12.37 -20.35
C PHE A 135 9.93 12.50 -19.10
N ILE A 136 10.49 13.03 -18.01
CA ILE A 136 9.77 13.17 -16.75
C ILE A 136 9.49 14.64 -16.50
N LYS A 137 8.21 14.99 -16.35
CA LYS A 137 7.81 16.35 -15.99
C LYS A 137 8.15 16.60 -14.53
N ARG A 138 8.98 17.60 -14.26
CA ARG A 138 9.30 18.05 -12.90
C ARG A 138 8.11 18.80 -12.29
N GLY A 139 8.00 18.78 -10.95
CA GLY A 139 6.98 19.56 -10.21
C GLY A 139 5.54 19.07 -10.34
N VAL A 140 5.30 17.87 -10.90
CA VAL A 140 3.94 17.33 -11.06
C VAL A 140 3.40 16.64 -9.81
N THR A 141 4.28 16.17 -8.93
CA THR A 141 3.93 15.42 -7.72
C THR A 141 4.46 16.14 -6.48
N GLU A 142 3.93 17.33 -6.18
CA GLU A 142 4.34 18.11 -5.01
C GLU A 142 3.63 17.68 -3.72
N HIS A 143 2.45 17.07 -3.88
CA HIS A 143 1.60 16.64 -2.78
C HIS A 143 1.04 15.24 -3.06
N LEU A 144 1.02 14.40 -2.02
CA LEU A 144 0.29 13.13 -2.01
C LEU A 144 -0.76 13.18 -0.90
N CYS A 145 -1.91 12.54 -1.15
CA CYS A 145 -2.86 12.31 -0.07
C CYS A 145 -2.23 11.38 0.99
N PRO A 146 -2.56 11.49 2.29
CA PRO A 146 -1.93 10.67 3.33
C PRO A 146 -2.03 9.16 3.06
N GLN A 147 -3.19 8.70 2.57
CA GLN A 147 -3.42 7.30 2.23
C GLN A 147 -2.64 6.87 0.98
N CYS A 148 -2.48 7.79 0.02
CA CYS A 148 -1.64 7.61 -1.17
C CYS A 148 -0.17 7.44 -0.76
N SER A 149 0.29 8.21 0.22
CA SER A 149 1.66 8.11 0.76
C SER A 149 1.89 6.77 1.44
N ALA A 150 0.93 6.27 2.23
CA ALA A 150 1.02 4.94 2.85
C ALA A 150 1.15 3.83 1.79
N LEU A 151 0.33 3.86 0.73
CA LEU A 151 0.42 2.87 -0.35
C LEU A 151 1.69 3.02 -1.19
N ALA A 152 2.13 4.25 -1.48
CA ALA A 152 3.38 4.51 -2.18
C ALA A 152 4.59 4.01 -1.37
N LEU A 153 4.59 4.25 -0.05
CA LEU A 153 5.60 3.73 0.86
C LEU A 153 5.62 2.18 0.84
N PHE A 154 4.46 1.54 0.95
CA PHE A 154 4.34 0.08 0.84
C PHE A 154 4.86 -0.46 -0.51
N SER A 155 4.44 0.18 -1.61
CA SER A 155 4.90 -0.19 -2.96
C SER A 155 6.42 -0.06 -3.10
N LEU A 156 7.01 1.02 -2.58
CA LEU A 156 8.44 1.25 -2.62
C LEU A 156 9.20 0.11 -1.92
N GLN A 157 8.74 -0.31 -0.74
CA GLN A 157 9.40 -1.38 0.03
C GLN A 157 9.32 -2.75 -0.66
N LEU A 158 8.27 -2.99 -1.45
CA LEU A 158 8.05 -4.28 -2.10
C LEU A 158 8.65 -4.39 -3.50
N ASN A 159 8.53 -3.32 -4.29
CA ASN A 159 8.64 -3.37 -5.75
C ASN A 159 9.70 -2.41 -6.31
N ALA A 160 10.27 -1.52 -5.49
CA ALA A 160 11.25 -0.56 -5.99
C ALA A 160 12.54 -1.24 -6.47
N PRO A 161 13.22 -0.64 -7.47
CA PRO A 161 14.60 -1.02 -7.81
C PRO A 161 15.55 -0.71 -6.66
N SER A 162 16.82 -1.10 -6.80
CA SER A 162 17.85 -0.76 -5.81
C SER A 162 18.03 0.75 -5.68
N GLY A 163 17.88 1.27 -4.46
CA GLY A 163 17.96 2.70 -4.14
C GLY A 163 19.37 3.30 -4.14
N GLY A 164 20.38 2.55 -4.58
CA GLY A 164 21.79 2.98 -4.55
C GLY A 164 22.46 2.79 -3.19
N LYS A 165 23.63 3.41 -3.02
CA LYS A 165 24.50 3.20 -1.85
C LYS A 165 23.81 3.67 -0.57
N GLY A 166 23.73 2.78 0.43
CA GLY A 166 23.14 3.07 1.74
C GLY A 166 21.68 2.62 1.87
N TYR A 167 21.00 2.29 0.77
CA TYR A 167 19.64 1.77 0.77
C TYR A 167 19.64 0.26 0.54
N ARG A 168 18.86 -0.47 1.34
CA ARG A 168 18.64 -1.91 1.14
C ARG A 168 17.42 -2.12 0.24
N THR A 169 17.47 -3.16 -0.57
CA THR A 169 16.29 -3.63 -1.32
C THR A 169 15.40 -4.49 -0.43
N GLY A 170 14.15 -4.69 -0.87
CA GLY A 170 13.24 -5.63 -0.24
C GLY A 170 13.77 -7.08 -0.25
N LEU A 171 13.10 -7.96 0.49
CA LEU A 171 13.51 -9.35 0.68
C LEU A 171 13.58 -10.16 -0.63
N ARG A 172 12.84 -9.75 -1.66
CA ARG A 172 12.81 -10.37 -2.99
C ARG A 172 13.87 -9.79 -3.96
N GLY A 173 14.72 -8.88 -3.49
CA GLY A 173 15.66 -8.13 -4.33
C GLY A 173 15.08 -6.80 -4.84
N GLY A 174 15.77 -6.17 -5.78
CA GLY A 174 15.35 -4.90 -6.39
C GLY A 174 14.52 -5.11 -7.65
N GLY A 175 13.34 -4.50 -7.71
CA GLY A 175 12.41 -4.60 -8.85
C GLY A 175 11.89 -6.02 -9.14
N PRO A 176 11.41 -6.78 -8.14
CA PRO A 176 10.88 -8.12 -8.37
C PRO A 176 9.59 -8.08 -9.21
N MET A 177 9.37 -9.12 -10.05
CA MET A 177 8.07 -9.34 -10.67
C MET A 177 7.11 -9.98 -9.69
N THR A 178 5.84 -9.57 -9.73
CA THR A 178 4.77 -10.08 -8.85
C THR A 178 3.54 -10.41 -9.68
#